data_AF-A0A930FDM3-F1
#
_entry.id   AF-A0A930FDM3-F1
#
_cell.length_a   1.000
_cell.length_b   1.000
_cell.length_c   1.000
_cell.angle_alpha   90.00
_cell.angle_beta   90.00
_cell.angle_gamma   90.00
#
_symmetry.space_group_name_H-M   'P 1'
#
loop_
_entity.id
_entity.type
_entity.pdbx_description
1 polymer ?
#
loop_
_entity_poly.entity_id
_entity_poly.type
_entity_poly.pdbx_seq_one_letter_code
_entity_poly.pdbx_strand_id
1 'polypeptide(L)'
;IAHTVRYLLDKGNLPYHLYNFVDNHDVERIYTRLLNKHEFVPVHILMYTLPGIPSVYYGSEFGIEGRKEKHSDAVLRPAINLEDYPNALDENGCTNIIARLGENSTEEFCIFRWYLSRTAINKSSVCFLTYKRDNTGNCCSE
;
A
#
# COMPACT_ATOMS: atom_id res chain seq x y z
N ILE A 1 6.57 12.38 10.58
CA ILE A 1 7.84 11.86 9.98
C ILE A 1 7.53 10.49 9.41
N ALA A 2 7.93 10.23 8.17
CA ALA A 2 7.80 8.93 7.52
C ALA A 2 9.00 8.03 7.83
N HIS A 3 8.76 6.74 8.04
CA HIS A 3 9.81 5.75 8.29
C HIS A 3 9.64 4.55 7.37
N THR A 4 10.74 3.87 7.04
CA THR A 4 10.65 2.60 6.32
C THR A 4 10.15 1.50 7.25
N VAL A 5 9.39 0.54 6.70
CA VAL A 5 8.93 -0.64 7.45
C VAL A 5 10.10 -1.39 8.09
N ARG A 6 11.23 -1.49 7.38
CA ARG A 6 12.44 -2.12 7.91
C ARG A 6 12.95 -1.43 9.17
N TYR A 7 13.01 -0.10 9.17
CA TYR A 7 13.46 0.68 10.32
C TYR A 7 12.57 0.45 11.55
N LEU A 8 11.24 0.42 11.36
CA LEU A 8 10.28 0.22 12.46
C LEU A 8 10.40 -1.18 13.06
N LEU A 9 10.51 -2.20 12.20
CA LEU A 9 10.72 -3.59 12.62
C LEU A 9 12.03 -3.77 13.39
N ASP A 10 13.13 -3.17 12.93
CA ASP A 10 14.43 -3.26 13.60
C ASP A 10 14.44 -2.58 14.99
N LYS A 11 13.50 -1.67 15.25
CA LYS A 11 13.27 -1.04 16.55
C LYS A 11 12.35 -1.84 17.47
N GLY A 12 11.86 -3.00 17.03
CA GLY A 12 10.89 -3.81 17.79
C GLY A 12 9.50 -3.21 17.86
N ASN A 13 9.23 -2.12 17.12
CA ASN A 13 7.92 -1.49 17.06
C ASN A 13 7.11 -2.10 15.94
N LEU A 14 6.05 -2.82 16.30
CA LEU A 14 5.06 -3.29 15.34
C LEU A 14 4.15 -2.10 14.98
N PRO A 15 4.17 -1.63 13.72
CA PRO A 15 3.58 -0.35 13.33
C PRO A 15 2.07 -0.42 13.09
N TYR A 16 1.32 -1.22 13.84
CA TYR A 16 -0.11 -1.45 13.61
C TYR A 16 -0.96 -0.16 13.65
N HIS A 17 -0.49 0.87 14.35
CA HIS A 17 -1.15 2.17 14.46
C HIS A 17 -0.58 3.24 13.50
N LEU A 18 0.35 2.87 12.61
CA LEU A 18 0.97 3.77 11.64
C LEU A 18 0.38 3.54 10.26
N TYR A 19 0.38 4.61 9.45
CA TYR A 19 -0.07 4.54 8.07
C TYR A 19 1.02 3.97 7.15
N ASN A 20 0.65 2.95 6.38
CA ASN A 20 1.43 2.45 5.25
C ASN A 20 0.99 3.18 4.00
N PHE A 21 1.94 3.74 3.25
CA PHE A 21 1.67 4.41 1.99
C PHE A 21 2.83 4.17 1.02
N VAL A 22 2.52 4.20 -0.27
CA VAL A 22 3.51 4.01 -1.35
C VAL A 22 3.89 5.33 -2.02
N ASP A 23 3.07 6.36 -1.84
CA ASP A 23 3.31 7.75 -2.19
C ASP A 23 2.51 8.69 -1.27
N ASN A 24 2.77 9.99 -1.37
CA ASN A 24 2.06 11.04 -0.64
C ASN A 24 2.35 12.42 -1.29
N HIS A 25 1.94 13.50 -0.62
CA HIS A 25 2.08 14.89 -1.11
C HIS A 25 3.51 15.44 -1.12
N ASP A 26 4.48 14.75 -0.52
CA ASP A 26 5.88 15.16 -0.39
C ASP A 26 6.84 14.24 -1.14
N VAL A 27 6.36 13.16 -1.76
CA VAL A 27 7.19 12.21 -2.51
C VAL A 27 6.61 11.99 -3.91
N GLU A 28 7.46 11.51 -4.82
CA GLU A 28 7.07 11.20 -6.19
C GLU A 28 5.92 10.17 -6.21
N ARG A 29 4.94 10.38 -7.10
CA ARG A 29 3.78 9.51 -7.28
C ARG A 29 4.21 8.07 -7.57
N ILE A 30 3.55 7.08 -6.98
CA ILE A 30 3.94 5.68 -7.12
C ILE A 30 3.92 5.27 -8.59
N TYR A 31 2.90 5.70 -9.34
CA TYR A 31 2.77 5.34 -10.74
C TYR A 31 3.97 5.83 -11.57
N THR A 32 4.50 7.03 -11.30
CA THR A 32 5.71 7.56 -11.96
C THR A 32 6.98 6.81 -11.57
N ARG A 33 7.09 6.34 -10.32
CA ARG A 33 8.27 5.61 -9.83
C ARG A 33 8.43 4.22 -10.42
N LEU A 34 7.32 3.59 -10.80
CA LEU A 34 7.32 2.23 -11.35
C LEU A 34 7.91 2.23 -12.76
N LEU A 35 8.99 1.47 -12.95
CA LEU A 35 9.58 1.19 -14.26
C LEU A 35 8.66 0.29 -15.09
N ASN A 36 8.02 -0.68 -14.43
CA ASN A 36 7.02 -1.56 -15.02
C ASN A 36 5.66 -1.31 -14.35
N LYS A 37 4.66 -0.82 -15.11
CA LYS A 37 3.33 -0.49 -14.55
C LYS A 37 2.58 -1.71 -14.03
N HIS A 38 2.93 -2.93 -14.46
CA HIS A 38 2.38 -4.16 -13.90
C HIS A 38 2.73 -4.35 -12.41
N GLU A 39 3.78 -3.69 -11.91
CA GLU A 39 4.18 -3.74 -10.49
C GLU A 39 3.24 -2.94 -9.58
N PHE A 40 2.31 -2.16 -10.15
CA PHE A 40 1.32 -1.42 -9.37
C PHE A 40 0.49 -2.36 -8.49
N VAL A 41 0.05 -3.49 -9.05
CA VAL A 41 -0.74 -4.51 -8.33
C VAL A 41 0.03 -5.11 -7.16
N PRO A 42 1.21 -5.75 -7.33
CA PRO A 42 1.94 -6.36 -6.22
C PRO A 42 2.39 -5.34 -5.15
N VAL A 43 2.69 -4.09 -5.54
CA VAL A 43 3.02 -3.02 -4.56
C VAL A 43 1.84 -2.70 -3.66
N HIS A 44 0.62 -2.59 -4.21
CA HIS A 44 -0.57 -2.32 -3.41
C HIS A 44 -1.00 -3.54 -2.60
N ILE A 45 -0.92 -4.76 -3.15
CA ILE A 45 -1.14 -5.99 -2.36
C ILE A 45 -0.19 -6.01 -1.16
N LEU A 46 1.09 -5.69 -1.36
CA LEU A 46 2.05 -5.62 -0.27
C LEU A 46 1.66 -4.54 0.77
N MET A 47 1.31 -3.34 0.32
CA MET A 47 0.93 -2.24 1.22
C MET A 47 -0.27 -2.61 2.10
N TYR A 48 -1.30 -3.25 1.52
CA TYR A 48 -2.50 -3.70 2.23
C TYR A 48 -2.25 -4.92 3.13
N THR A 49 -1.21 -5.71 2.87
CA THR A 49 -0.90 -6.92 3.65
C THR A 49 0.14 -6.70 4.75
N LEU A 50 0.81 -5.54 4.78
CA LEU A 50 1.78 -5.18 5.81
C LEU A 50 1.10 -4.72 7.11
N PRO A 51 1.69 -4.99 8.29
CA PRO A 51 1.25 -4.40 9.55
C PRO A 51 1.16 -2.87 9.46
N GLY A 52 0.01 -2.31 9.82
CA GLY A 52 -0.28 -0.88 9.73
C GLY A 52 -1.59 -0.60 8.99
N ILE A 53 -1.98 0.66 8.93
CA ILE A 53 -3.21 1.11 8.27
C ILE A 53 -2.85 1.49 6.82
N PRO A 54 -3.34 0.77 5.80
CA PRO A 54 -3.07 1.14 4.42
C PRO A 54 -3.69 2.52 4.10
N SER A 55 -2.94 3.34 3.38
CA SER A 55 -3.33 4.70 3.02
C SER A 55 -2.96 4.98 1.57
N VAL A 56 -3.97 5.35 0.78
CA VAL A 56 -3.82 5.72 -0.63
C VAL A 56 -3.85 7.24 -0.73
N TYR A 57 -2.92 7.83 -1.47
CA TYR A 57 -2.93 9.26 -1.76
C TYR A 57 -3.88 9.56 -2.92
N TYR A 58 -4.75 10.57 -2.78
CA TYR A 58 -5.78 10.88 -3.78
C TYR A 58 -5.19 11.02 -5.19
N GLY A 59 -5.85 10.42 -6.17
CA GLY A 59 -5.37 10.35 -7.55
C GLY A 59 -4.50 9.14 -7.87
N SER A 60 -3.88 8.49 -6.88
CA SER A 60 -3.08 7.29 -7.12
C SER A 60 -3.96 6.10 -7.51
N GLU A 61 -5.23 6.09 -7.09
CA GLU A 61 -6.28 5.18 -7.54
C GLU A 61 -6.58 5.27 -9.04
N PHE A 62 -6.34 6.41 -9.67
CA PHE A 62 -6.50 6.57 -11.12
C PHE A 62 -5.19 6.30 -11.89
N GLY A 63 -4.08 6.00 -11.19
CA GLY A 63 -2.76 5.84 -11.79
C GLY A 63 -2.14 7.16 -12.25
N ILE A 64 -2.44 8.27 -11.57
CA ILE A 64 -1.90 9.59 -11.94
C ILE A 64 -0.39 9.63 -11.74
N GLU A 65 0.30 10.18 -12.74
CA GLU A 65 1.73 10.44 -12.69
C GLU A 65 2.04 11.82 -12.10
N GLY A 66 3.17 11.91 -11.42
CA GLY A 66 3.71 13.16 -10.91
C GLY A 66 5.14 12.99 -10.41
N ARG A 67 6.08 13.68 -11.07
CA ARG A 67 7.50 13.72 -10.68
C ARG A 67 7.71 14.77 -9.61
N LYS A 68 8.49 14.44 -8.57
CA LYS A 68 8.90 15.43 -7.57
C LYS A 68 9.94 16.37 -8.18
N GLU A 69 9.66 17.67 -8.16
CA GLU A 69 10.59 18.70 -8.62
C GLU A 69 11.27 19.42 -7.45
N LYS A 70 12.41 20.08 -7.70
CA LYS A 70 13.20 20.74 -6.65
C LYS A 70 12.51 21.98 -6.05
N HIS A 71 11.62 22.62 -6.81
CA HIS A 71 11.10 23.95 -6.50
C HIS A 71 9.57 24.02 -6.53
N SER A 72 8.89 22.91 -6.81
CA SER A 72 7.42 22.86 -6.86
C SER A 72 6.94 21.44 -6.61
N ASP A 73 5.89 21.33 -5.78
CA ASP A 73 5.15 20.09 -5.60
C ASP A 73 3.79 20.14 -6.33
N ALA A 74 3.54 21.16 -7.16
CA ALA A 74 2.25 21.33 -7.86
C ALA A 74 1.88 20.08 -8.69
N VAL A 75 2.88 19.46 -9.32
CA VAL A 75 2.74 18.23 -10.10
C VAL A 75 2.35 17.03 -9.23
N LEU A 76 2.70 17.03 -7.94
CA LEU A 76 2.26 15.99 -7.00
C LEU A 76 0.83 16.22 -6.52
N ARG A 77 0.30 17.44 -6.66
CA ARG A 77 -1.01 17.89 -6.15
C ARG A 77 -1.94 18.37 -7.28
N PRO A 78 -2.17 17.56 -8.33
CA PRO A 78 -3.01 17.98 -9.44
C PRO A 78 -4.45 18.16 -8.97
N ALA A 79 -5.15 19.15 -9.54
CA ALA A 79 -6.59 19.20 -9.44
C ALA A 79 -7.18 18.04 -10.24
N ILE A 80 -8.11 17.29 -9.64
CA ILE A 80 -8.80 16.16 -10.27
C ILE A 80 -10.28 16.50 -10.35
N ASN A 81 -10.87 16.36 -11.54
CA ASN A 81 -12.31 16.35 -11.71
C ASN A 81 -12.80 14.90 -11.80
N LEU A 82 -13.73 14.51 -10.92
CA LEU A 82 -14.28 13.15 -10.90
C LEU A 82 -15.12 12.84 -12.15
N GLU A 83 -15.64 13.87 -12.81
CA GLU A 83 -16.40 13.73 -14.07
C GLU A 83 -15.53 13.17 -15.22
N ASP A 84 -14.21 13.29 -15.13
CA ASP A 84 -13.27 12.72 -16.11
C ASP A 84 -13.14 11.19 -15.97
N TYR A 85 -13.69 10.61 -14.90
CA TYR A 85 -13.53 9.20 -14.50
C TYR A 85 -14.87 8.48 -14.24
N PRO A 86 -15.88 8.58 -15.12
CA PRO A 86 -17.25 8.15 -14.83
C PRO A 86 -17.38 6.64 -14.59
N ASN A 87 -16.56 5.82 -15.27
CA ASN A 87 -16.60 4.36 -15.20
C ASN A 87 -15.27 3.77 -14.69
N ALA A 88 -14.51 4.53 -13.88
CA ALA A 88 -13.14 4.12 -13.51
C ALA A 88 -13.07 2.77 -12.79
N LEU A 89 -14.10 2.37 -12.04
CA LEU A 89 -14.13 1.05 -11.40
C LEU A 89 -14.07 -0.11 -12.40
N ASP A 90 -14.65 0.05 -13.58
CA ASP A 90 -14.72 -0.99 -14.61
C ASP A 90 -13.62 -0.84 -15.67
N GLU A 91 -13.26 0.41 -16.02
CA GLU A 91 -12.36 0.72 -17.13
C GLU A 91 -10.90 0.97 -16.69
N ASN A 92 -10.66 1.34 -15.43
CA ASN A 92 -9.32 1.61 -14.91
C ASN A 92 -8.84 0.49 -13.97
N GLY A 93 -7.83 -0.27 -14.43
CA GLY A 93 -7.26 -1.37 -13.67
C GLY A 93 -6.66 -0.97 -12.31
N CYS A 94 -6.15 0.26 -12.18
CA CYS A 94 -5.63 0.79 -10.90
C CYS A 94 -6.77 1.04 -9.92
N THR A 95 -7.86 1.63 -10.40
CA THR A 95 -9.03 1.94 -9.57
C THR A 95 -9.71 0.65 -9.12
N ASN A 96 -9.88 -0.30 -10.06
CA ASN A 96 -10.46 -1.61 -9.77
C ASN A 96 -9.70 -2.38 -8.68
N ILE A 97 -8.36 -2.46 -8.77
CA ILE A 97 -7.58 -3.20 -7.77
C ILE A 97 -7.59 -2.51 -6.40
N ILE A 98 -7.49 -1.18 -6.35
CA ILE A 98 -7.52 -0.44 -5.08
C ILE A 98 -8.89 -0.55 -4.41
N ALA A 99 -9.98 -0.47 -5.17
CA ALA A 99 -11.34 -0.67 -4.66
C ALA A 99 -11.49 -2.07 -4.03
N ARG A 100 -11.09 -3.12 -4.75
CA ARG A 100 -11.12 -4.51 -4.25
C ARG A 100 -10.27 -4.70 -2.99
N LEU A 101 -9.07 -4.12 -2.94
CA LEU A 101 -8.22 -4.20 -1.75
C LEU A 101 -8.86 -3.47 -0.56
N GLY A 102 -9.49 -2.32 -0.80
CA GLY A 102 -10.22 -1.54 0.20
C GLY A 102 -11.36 -2.34 0.83
N GLU A 103 -12.21 -2.96 0.02
CA GLU A 103 -13.33 -3.80 0.45
C GLU A 103 -12.89 -4.98 1.34
N ASN A 104 -11.76 -5.62 1.01
CA ASN A 104 -11.24 -6.75 1.79
C ASN A 104 -10.50 -6.33 3.06
N SER A 105 -10.09 -5.06 3.16
CA SER A 105 -9.31 -4.55 4.31
C SER A 105 -10.17 -4.23 5.53
N THR A 106 -11.48 -4.03 5.35
CA THR A 106 -12.42 -3.60 6.41
C THR A 106 -12.96 -4.76 7.26
N GLU A 107 -13.01 -5.98 6.72
CA GLU A 107 -13.68 -7.11 7.37
C GLU A 107 -12.77 -7.86 8.36
N GLU A 108 -11.48 -8.07 8.08
CA GLU A 108 -10.63 -8.94 8.92
C GLU A 108 -9.17 -8.49 9.05
N PHE A 109 -8.67 -7.62 8.18
CA PHE A 109 -7.24 -7.38 8.03
C PHE A 109 -6.63 -6.45 9.11
N CYS A 110 -7.42 -5.52 9.66
CA CYS A 110 -6.90 -4.52 10.60
C CYS A 110 -6.97 -4.90 12.09
N ILE A 111 -7.70 -5.97 12.47
CA ILE A 111 -7.97 -6.26 13.90
C ILE A 111 -7.07 -7.37 14.45
N PHE A 112 -6.47 -8.21 13.60
CA PHE A 112 -5.67 -9.34 14.06
C PHE A 112 -4.17 -9.06 14.10
N ARG A 113 -3.51 -9.62 15.11
CA ARG A 113 -2.07 -9.50 15.34
C ARG A 113 -1.31 -10.33 14.31
N TRP A 114 -1.16 -9.79 13.11
CA TRP A 114 -0.44 -10.42 12.01
C TRP A 114 1.05 -10.51 12.33
N TYR A 115 1.59 -11.72 12.32
CA TYR A 115 3.02 -11.94 12.39
C TYR A 115 3.58 -12.09 10.97
N LEU A 116 4.59 -11.29 10.66
CA LEU A 116 5.32 -11.36 9.40
C LEU A 116 6.44 -12.40 9.53
N SER A 117 6.26 -13.58 8.96
CA SER A 117 7.38 -14.51 8.77
C SER A 117 8.04 -14.24 7.42
N ARG A 118 9.31 -13.85 7.42
CA ARG A 118 10.11 -13.75 6.20
C ARG A 118 10.50 -15.16 5.78
N THR A 119 9.84 -15.69 4.75
CA THR A 119 10.14 -17.05 4.28
C THR A 119 11.13 -17.09 3.12
N ALA A 120 11.10 -16.12 2.20
CA ALA A 120 12.14 -15.97 1.17
C ALA A 120 12.14 -14.57 0.54
N ILE A 121 13.31 -13.93 0.48
CA ILE A 121 13.55 -12.73 -0.31
C ILE A 121 14.76 -13.00 -1.20
N ASN A 122 14.56 -13.02 -2.52
CA ASN A 122 15.64 -12.99 -3.49
C ASN A 122 15.58 -11.67 -4.29
N LYS A 123 16.49 -11.46 -5.24
CA LYS A 123 16.55 -10.21 -6.02
C LYS A 123 15.27 -9.87 -6.79
N SER A 124 14.39 -10.84 -7.04
CA SER A 124 13.22 -10.73 -7.93
C SER A 124 11.92 -11.24 -7.31
N SER A 125 11.95 -11.75 -6.09
CA SER A 125 10.78 -12.37 -5.45
C SER A 125 10.81 -12.17 -3.96
N VAL A 126 9.66 -11.82 -3.42
CA VAL A 126 9.43 -11.62 -2.00
C VAL A 126 8.20 -12.43 -1.61
N CYS A 127 8.36 -13.34 -0.66
CA CYS A 127 7.27 -14.10 -0.08
C CYS A 127 7.07 -13.66 1.37
N PHE A 128 5.84 -13.25 1.68
CA PHE A 128 5.40 -12.97 3.04
C PHE A 128 4.28 -13.94 3.38
N LEU A 129 4.43 -14.62 4.52
CA LEU A 129 3.35 -15.36 5.14
C LEU A 129 2.85 -14.52 6.31
N THR A 130 1.59 -14.13 6.21
CA THR A 130 0.83 -13.48 7.27
C THR A 130 -0.15 -14.51 7.80
N TYR A 131 -0.12 -14.79 9.10
CA TYR A 131 -1.06 -15.71 9.74
C TYR A 131 -1.68 -15.07 10.99
N LYS A 132 -2.90 -15.49 11.29
CA LYS A 132 -3.65 -15.09 12.47
C LYS A 132 -3.13 -15.85 13.70
N ARG A 133 -2.89 -15.13 14.80
CA ARG A 133 -2.62 -15.73 16.11
C ARG A 133 -3.75 -15.42 17.08
N ASP A 134 -4.06 -16.38 17.93
CA ASP A 134 -4.99 -16.18 19.04
C ASP A 134 -4.35 -15.35 20.17
N ASN A 135 -5.14 -15.02 21.19
CA ASN A 135 -4.68 -14.27 22.36
C ASN A 135 -3.62 -15.02 23.20
N THR A 136 -3.39 -16.31 22.94
CA THR A 136 -2.37 -17.15 23.58
C THR A 136 -1.07 -17.22 22.77
N GLY A 137 -1.05 -16.65 21.56
CA GLY A 137 0.11 -16.61 20.69
C GLY A 137 0.29 -17.85 19.80
N ASN A 138 -0.69 -18.75 19.76
CA ASN A 138 -0.73 -19.88 18.85
C ASN A 138 -1.32 -19.46 17.50
N CYS A 139 -0.90 -20.11 16.41
CA CYS A 139 -1.57 -19.91 15.12
C CYS A 139 -3.01 -20.41 15.25
N CYS A 140 -3.99 -19.58 14.86
CA CYS A 140 -5.37 -20.04 14.76
C CYS A 140 -5.41 -21.14 13.70
N SER A 141 -5.87 -22.34 14.07
CA SER A 141 -6.29 -23.35 13.10
C SER A 141 -7.54 -22.84 12.39
N GLU A 142 -7.60 -23.04 11.07
CA GLU A 142 -8.80 -22.81 10.26
C GLU A 142 -10.02 -23.56 10.80
#